data_AF-A0AAY5L378-F1
#
_entry.id   AF-A0AAY5L378-F1
#
_cell.length_a   1.000
_cell.length_b   1.000
_cell.length_c   1.000
_cell.angle_alpha   90.00
_cell.angle_beta   90.00
_cell.angle_gamma   90.00
#
_symmetry.space_group_name_H-M   'P 1'
#
loop_
_entity.id
_entity.type
_entity.pdbx_description
1 polymer ?
#
loop_
_entity_poly.entity_id
_entity_poly.type
_entity_poly.pdbx_seq_one_letter_code
_entity_poly.pdbx_strand_id
1 'polypeptide(L)'
;MLTGYSFFRSVLSFTCKRSCQESISQTLARSPFSTYSKLSAFPSFYTTPSHSYSWCCPFSTSLHLRHCSPLLCSLFHSSRPTTLMDLKDVLEILEQLAPLSLAESWDNVGLLVEPIKGRPIRTILLTNDLTDSVMSEAEAMNCDLIISYHPPLFRPIKRLVSKDWKQRLAIRAITAGIAVFSPHTAWDSVKGGVNDWLVGGVGSGKVSVLSQALGSAPQIHQLEFTARSQEELNTIMAELQGTKSGVSLQHNAVRSESGGYLVTLLCPDLALTPSVQTLLRHAAPSQSLSILQTQKPPLPGHGQGRLSVLDESITVATAIQRMKSHLGLNHLRLALGTQRNLESTVSTVAVCAGSGGSVLNGVKADLYITGETNNVGPLLTWAKKWAGVKTFDKRQIVMAR
;
A
#
# COMPACT_ATOMS: atom_id res chain seq x y z
N MET A 1 12.22 24.29 1.22
CA MET A 1 11.78 23.04 0.57
C MET A 1 12.14 21.85 1.46
N LEU A 2 11.42 21.65 2.57
CA LEU A 2 11.64 20.52 3.51
C LEU A 2 10.49 19.49 3.50
N THR A 3 9.61 19.54 2.50
CA THR A 3 8.26 18.97 2.63
C THR A 3 8.09 17.56 2.05
N GLY A 4 8.95 17.10 1.13
CA GLY A 4 8.84 15.74 0.55
C GLY A 4 9.52 14.65 1.39
N TYR A 5 10.78 14.88 1.79
CA TYR A 5 11.58 13.93 2.55
C TYR A 5 11.00 13.64 3.95
N SER A 6 10.54 14.68 4.66
CA SER A 6 9.95 14.54 6.00
C SER A 6 8.65 13.72 5.97
N PHE A 7 7.82 13.92 4.95
CA PHE A 7 6.59 13.15 4.75
C PHE A 7 6.91 11.68 4.49
N PHE A 8 7.74 11.38 3.50
CA PHE A 8 8.06 10.00 3.12
C PHE A 8 8.74 9.25 4.27
N ARG A 9 9.68 9.89 4.99
CA ARG A 9 10.34 9.31 6.17
C ARG A 9 9.35 9.06 7.31
N SER A 10 8.40 9.96 7.54
CA SER A 10 7.39 9.80 8.61
C SER A 10 6.44 8.66 8.31
N VAL A 11 5.94 8.56 7.07
CA VAL A 11 5.09 7.46 6.62
C VAL A 11 5.87 6.15 6.66
N LEU A 12 7.08 6.08 6.11
CA LEU A 12 7.90 4.88 6.15
C LEU A 12 8.22 4.43 7.57
N SER A 13 8.59 5.36 8.46
CA SER A 13 8.82 5.04 9.86
C SER A 13 7.54 4.52 10.54
N PHE A 14 6.38 5.09 10.21
CA PHE A 14 5.09 4.64 10.74
C PHE A 14 4.75 3.22 10.25
N THR A 15 4.87 2.97 8.94
CA THR A 15 4.63 1.65 8.34
C THR A 15 5.57 0.59 8.93
N CYS A 16 6.88 0.87 9.01
CA CYS A 16 7.85 -0.06 9.59
C CYS A 16 7.58 -0.35 11.08
N LYS A 17 7.24 0.68 11.88
CA LYS A 17 6.90 0.48 13.30
C LYS A 17 5.68 -0.42 13.47
N ARG A 18 4.62 -0.22 12.68
CA ARG A 18 3.42 -1.07 12.72
C ARG A 18 3.70 -2.49 12.25
N SER A 19 4.45 -2.65 11.16
CA SER A 19 4.85 -3.97 10.66
C SER A 19 5.64 -4.76 11.71
N CYS A 20 6.59 -4.11 12.40
CA CYS A 20 7.33 -4.72 13.50
C CYS A 20 6.43 -5.12 14.68
N GLN A 21 5.49 -4.24 15.09
CA GLN A 21 4.53 -4.55 16.16
C GLN A 21 3.64 -5.74 15.79
N GLU A 22 3.13 -5.81 14.56
CA GLU A 22 2.32 -6.94 14.10
C GLU A 22 3.12 -8.23 14.04
N SER A 23 4.37 -8.18 13.56
CA SER A 23 5.27 -9.35 13.57
C SER A 23 5.54 -9.86 14.98
N ILE A 24 5.76 -8.95 15.94
CA ILE A 24 5.95 -9.30 17.36
C ILE A 24 4.67 -9.91 17.93
N SER A 25 3.50 -9.30 17.70
CA SER A 25 2.21 -9.83 18.17
C SER A 25 1.89 -11.20 17.56
N GLN A 26 2.16 -11.43 16.28
CA GLN A 26 1.97 -12.72 15.62
C GLN A 26 2.96 -13.77 16.15
N THR A 27 4.20 -13.37 16.47
CA THR A 27 5.21 -14.27 17.06
C THR A 27 4.83 -14.65 18.49
N LEU A 28 4.37 -13.70 19.30
CA LEU A 28 3.88 -13.95 20.65
C LEU A 28 2.62 -14.82 20.65
N ALA A 29 1.71 -14.62 19.69
CA ALA A 29 0.50 -15.44 19.51
C ALA A 29 0.79 -16.88 19.01
N ARG A 30 1.95 -17.14 18.44
CA ARG A 30 2.39 -18.46 17.96
C ARG A 30 3.34 -19.19 18.92
N SER A 31 3.72 -18.58 20.04
CA SER A 31 4.58 -19.23 21.03
C SER A 31 3.76 -20.15 21.96
N PRO A 32 4.19 -21.40 22.23
CA PRO A 32 3.46 -22.31 23.12
C PRO A 32 3.61 -22.01 24.61
N PHE A 33 4.30 -20.93 24.99
CA PHE A 33 4.49 -20.57 26.40
C PHE A 33 3.44 -19.56 26.88
N SER A 34 2.21 -20.06 27.02
CA SER A 34 1.22 -19.46 27.92
C SER A 34 1.59 -19.86 29.35
N THR A 35 2.33 -19.02 30.05
CA THR A 35 2.27 -18.79 31.51
C THR A 35 3.38 -17.83 31.91
N TYR A 36 3.10 -16.53 31.91
CA TYR A 36 3.51 -15.62 32.99
C TYR A 36 2.61 -14.39 32.93
N SER A 37 1.68 -14.36 33.88
CA SER A 37 0.85 -13.22 34.19
C SER A 37 1.66 -12.15 34.93
N LYS A 38 1.30 -10.89 34.69
CA LYS A 38 1.72 -9.65 35.37
C LYS A 38 3.12 -9.11 35.06
N LEU A 39 3.16 -8.17 34.10
CA LEU A 39 3.89 -6.91 34.30
C LEU A 39 2.99 -5.76 33.85
N SER A 40 2.51 -5.04 34.85
CA SER A 40 1.71 -3.83 34.80
C SER A 40 2.53 -2.62 34.34
N ALA A 41 1.84 -1.70 33.65
CA ALA A 41 2.13 -0.27 33.51
C ALA A 41 3.40 0.14 32.72
N PHE A 42 3.18 0.61 31.49
CA PHE A 42 4.06 1.59 30.85
C PHE A 42 3.61 3.00 31.29
N PRO A 43 4.49 3.85 31.86
CA PRO A 43 4.12 5.23 32.14
C PRO A 43 4.11 6.07 30.88
N SER A 44 3.04 6.85 30.74
CA SER A 44 2.89 7.97 29.82
C SER A 44 3.98 9.02 30.07
N PHE A 45 4.78 9.36 29.06
CA PHE A 45 5.62 10.56 29.09
C PHE A 45 5.05 11.62 28.15
N TYR A 46 4.28 12.54 28.75
CA TYR A 46 4.16 13.90 28.27
C TYR A 46 5.22 14.74 28.98
N THR A 47 6.10 15.41 28.23
CA THR A 47 6.71 16.69 28.64
C THR A 47 7.01 17.52 27.40
N THR A 48 6.68 18.80 27.50
CA THR A 48 6.74 19.90 26.52
C THR A 48 8.15 20.53 26.46
N PRO A 49 8.41 21.46 25.51
CA PRO A 49 9.74 21.68 24.94
C PRO A 49 10.53 22.80 25.63
N SER A 50 11.86 22.75 25.52
CA SER A 50 12.71 23.93 25.72
C SER A 50 13.71 24.07 24.57
N HIS A 51 13.79 25.31 24.08
CA HIS A 51 14.66 25.77 23.00
C HIS A 51 16.13 25.87 23.45
N SER A 52 17.08 25.44 22.62
CA SER A 52 18.26 26.22 22.23
C SER A 52 19.10 25.48 21.19
N TYR A 53 19.51 26.23 20.16
CA TYR A 53 20.44 25.82 19.11
C TYR A 53 21.88 25.94 19.61
N SER A 54 22.79 25.03 19.21
CA SER A 54 24.13 25.39 18.70
C SER A 54 24.91 24.16 18.23
N TRP A 55 25.67 24.38 17.16
CA TRP A 55 26.62 23.50 16.50
C TRP A 55 27.91 23.24 17.30
N CYS A 56 28.71 22.28 16.79
CA CYS A 56 30.15 22.02 16.96
C CYS A 56 30.57 20.83 17.86
N CYS A 57 31.02 19.74 17.22
CA CYS A 57 32.23 19.00 17.62
C CYS A 57 33.48 19.84 17.22
N PRO A 58 34.72 19.57 17.70
CA PRO A 58 35.20 18.42 18.50
C PRO A 58 36.09 18.83 19.70
N PHE A 59 36.35 17.92 20.66
CA PHE A 59 37.71 17.55 21.09
C PHE A 59 37.69 16.49 22.19
N SER A 60 38.65 15.59 22.07
CA SER A 60 39.05 14.54 22.98
C SER A 60 39.33 15.06 24.40
N THR A 61 38.81 14.40 25.42
CA THR A 61 39.58 14.11 26.65
C THR A 61 39.04 12.86 27.33
N SER A 62 39.95 11.93 27.55
CA SER A 62 39.76 10.68 28.27
C SER A 62 39.69 10.97 29.77
N LEU A 63 38.69 10.43 30.47
CA LEU A 63 38.75 10.24 31.92
C LEU A 63 38.10 8.92 32.34
N HIS A 64 38.80 8.24 33.24
CA HIS A 64 38.62 6.86 33.68
C HIS A 64 37.26 6.50 34.34
N LEU A 65 36.69 5.40 33.84
CA LEU A 65 36.17 4.21 34.53
C LEU A 65 35.65 4.35 35.97
N ARG A 66 34.35 4.08 36.15
CA ARG A 66 33.83 3.25 37.25
C ARG A 66 32.77 2.25 36.75
N HIS A 67 33.20 1.00 36.64
CA HIS A 67 32.49 -0.25 36.91
C HIS A 67 30.96 -0.31 36.65
N CYS A 68 30.60 -0.84 35.48
CA CYS A 68 29.42 -1.69 35.30
C CYS A 68 29.85 -2.95 34.52
N SER A 69 29.51 -4.12 35.04
CA SER A 69 29.98 -5.45 34.63
C SER A 69 29.78 -5.79 33.13
N PRO A 70 30.74 -6.45 32.45
CA PRO A 70 30.69 -6.70 31.01
C PRO A 70 30.02 -8.04 30.61
N LEU A 71 29.08 -8.57 31.41
CA LEU A 71 28.54 -9.92 31.21
C LEU A 71 27.09 -10.01 30.69
N LEU A 72 26.51 -8.91 30.21
CA LEU A 72 25.17 -8.91 29.60
C LEU A 72 25.07 -8.13 28.28
N CYS A 73 26.18 -7.67 27.72
CA CYS A 73 26.21 -6.89 26.47
C CYS A 73 26.71 -7.67 25.24
N SER A 74 26.97 -8.97 25.36
CA SER A 74 27.57 -9.81 24.30
C SER A 74 26.61 -10.81 23.64
N LEU A 75 25.31 -10.81 23.95
CA LEU A 75 24.35 -11.80 23.38
C LEU A 75 23.45 -11.28 22.25
N PHE A 76 23.64 -10.06 21.75
CA PHE A 76 22.90 -9.55 20.58
C PHE A 76 23.74 -8.77 19.56
N HIS A 77 25.06 -8.98 19.53
CA HIS A 77 25.83 -8.65 18.34
C HIS A 77 25.91 -9.90 17.44
N SER A 78 24.79 -10.19 16.76
CA SER A 78 24.87 -10.98 15.53
C SER A 78 25.57 -10.11 14.51
N SER A 79 26.89 -10.26 14.41
CA SER A 79 27.67 -9.84 13.26
C SER A 79 27.21 -10.64 12.04
N ARG A 80 26.04 -10.31 11.50
CA ARG A 80 25.68 -10.72 10.15
C ARG A 80 26.71 -10.07 9.23
N PRO A 81 27.45 -10.83 8.40
CA PRO A 81 28.23 -10.22 7.34
C PRO A 81 27.26 -9.36 6.52
N THR A 82 27.60 -8.09 6.30
CA THR A 82 26.83 -7.20 5.41
C THR A 82 27.06 -7.69 4.00
N THR A 83 26.33 -8.73 3.61
CA THR A 83 26.19 -9.14 2.23
C THR A 83 25.64 -7.93 1.48
N LEU A 84 26.41 -7.45 0.52
CA LEU A 84 25.98 -6.40 -0.39
C LEU A 84 24.65 -6.84 -1.02
N MET A 85 23.57 -6.08 -0.76
CA MET A 85 22.27 -6.36 -1.37
C MET A 85 22.30 -5.95 -2.84
N ASP A 86 21.88 -6.85 -3.72
CA ASP A 86 21.67 -6.48 -5.11
C ASP A 86 20.31 -5.78 -5.29
N LEU A 87 20.05 -5.26 -6.49
CA LEU A 87 18.79 -4.59 -6.78
C LEU A 87 17.58 -5.51 -6.58
N LYS A 88 17.72 -6.79 -6.93
CA LYS A 88 16.63 -7.76 -6.85
C LYS A 88 16.23 -8.00 -5.40
N ASP A 89 17.20 -8.20 -4.51
CA ASP A 89 16.98 -8.36 -3.07
C ASP A 89 16.21 -7.17 -2.49
N VAL A 90 16.61 -5.95 -2.86
CA VAL A 90 15.95 -4.72 -2.41
C VAL A 90 14.52 -4.63 -2.95
N LEU A 91 14.30 -4.97 -4.21
CA LEU A 91 12.96 -4.97 -4.81
C LEU A 91 12.02 -5.98 -4.15
N GLU A 92 12.51 -7.18 -3.82
CA GLU A 92 11.74 -8.18 -3.09
C GLU A 92 11.32 -7.68 -1.70
N ILE A 93 12.20 -6.95 -0.99
CA ILE A 93 11.86 -6.32 0.30
C ILE A 93 10.82 -5.20 0.11
N LEU A 94 10.98 -4.36 -0.92
CA LEU A 94 10.02 -3.29 -1.21
C LEU A 94 8.63 -3.85 -1.54
N GLU A 95 8.57 -4.96 -2.28
CA GLU A 95 7.32 -5.63 -2.60
C GLU A 95 6.69 -6.34 -1.39
N GLN A 96 7.48 -6.77 -0.40
CA GLN A 96 6.94 -7.22 0.89
C GLN A 96 6.31 -6.07 1.69
N LEU A 97 6.85 -4.85 1.59
CA LEU A 97 6.32 -3.67 2.27
C LEU A 97 5.06 -3.14 1.58
N ALA A 98 5.06 -3.10 0.26
CA ALA A 98 3.94 -2.65 -0.55
C ALA A 98 3.80 -3.54 -1.80
N PRO A 99 3.05 -4.65 -1.70
CA PRO A 99 2.85 -5.56 -2.83
C PRO A 99 2.28 -4.81 -4.03
N LEU A 100 2.95 -4.92 -5.19
CA LEU A 100 2.58 -4.17 -6.39
C LEU A 100 1.18 -4.56 -6.89
N SER A 101 0.70 -5.76 -6.57
CA SER A 101 -0.67 -6.23 -6.84
C SER A 101 -1.77 -5.41 -6.15
N LEU A 102 -1.43 -4.56 -5.18
CA LEU A 102 -2.37 -3.66 -4.50
C LEU A 102 -2.51 -2.30 -5.17
N ALA A 103 -1.70 -2.03 -6.20
CA ALA A 103 -1.83 -0.83 -7.00
C ALA A 103 -3.15 -0.84 -7.79
N GLU A 104 -3.64 0.35 -8.09
CA GLU A 104 -4.77 0.52 -9.00
C GLU A 104 -4.41 0.06 -10.42
N SER A 105 -5.40 -0.45 -11.15
CA SER A 105 -5.18 -1.05 -12.49
C SER A 105 -4.66 -0.07 -13.54
N TRP A 106 -4.84 1.23 -13.34
CA TRP A 106 -4.36 2.29 -14.21
C TRP A 106 -2.95 2.79 -13.87
N ASP A 107 -2.39 2.35 -12.75
CA ASP A 107 -1.14 2.88 -12.20
C ASP A 107 0.10 2.27 -12.87
N ASN A 108 1.25 2.93 -12.72
CA ASN A 108 2.54 2.43 -13.15
C ASN A 108 3.51 2.38 -11.97
N VAL A 109 3.49 1.24 -11.26
CA VAL A 109 4.28 0.98 -10.05
C VAL A 109 5.41 0.00 -10.32
N GLY A 110 6.34 -0.12 -9.37
CA GLY A 110 7.47 -1.04 -9.43
C GLY A 110 8.74 -0.38 -9.94
N LEU A 111 9.63 -1.19 -10.52
CA LEU A 111 10.89 -0.72 -11.12
C LEU A 111 10.59 -0.04 -12.47
N LEU A 112 10.79 1.28 -12.52
CA LEU A 112 10.51 2.10 -13.70
C LEU A 112 11.73 2.34 -14.58
N VAL A 113 12.91 2.39 -13.97
CA VAL A 113 14.19 2.51 -14.67
C VAL A 113 15.18 1.53 -14.06
N GLU A 114 15.66 0.61 -14.88
CA GLU A 114 16.71 -0.34 -14.52
C GLU A 114 18.00 0.03 -15.26
N PRO A 115 19.10 0.33 -14.56
CA PRO A 115 20.38 0.62 -15.19
C PRO A 115 21.03 -0.67 -15.73
N ILE A 116 21.68 -0.59 -16.89
CA ILE A 116 22.32 -1.75 -17.57
C ILE A 116 23.38 -2.41 -16.68
N LYS A 117 24.14 -1.62 -15.92
CA LYS A 117 25.17 -2.13 -15.02
C LYS A 117 24.53 -2.34 -13.65
N GLY A 118 24.23 -3.58 -13.31
CA GLY A 118 23.85 -3.96 -11.95
C GLY A 118 24.97 -3.59 -10.98
N ARG A 119 24.62 -2.84 -9.93
CA ARG A 119 25.53 -2.45 -8.84
C ARG A 119 24.89 -2.87 -7.52
N PRO A 120 25.70 -3.23 -6.51
CA PRO A 120 25.23 -3.34 -5.14
C PRO A 120 24.52 -2.06 -4.70
N ILE A 121 23.36 -2.20 -4.06
CA ILE A 121 22.62 -1.06 -3.53
C ILE A 121 23.20 -0.70 -2.16
N ARG A 122 23.82 0.47 -2.07
CA ARG A 122 24.40 1.02 -0.83
C ARG A 122 23.67 2.27 -0.38
N THR A 123 23.22 3.07 -1.34
CA THR A 123 22.56 4.35 -1.10
C THR A 123 21.19 4.38 -1.76
N ILE A 124 20.15 4.63 -0.96
CA ILE A 124 18.78 4.80 -1.44
C ILE A 124 18.31 6.22 -1.12
N LEU A 125 17.84 6.94 -2.12
CA LEU A 125 17.21 8.26 -1.96
C LEU A 125 15.69 8.12 -2.00
N LEU A 126 15.02 8.67 -1.00
CA LEU A 126 13.56 8.68 -0.89
C LEU A 126 13.02 10.07 -1.27
N THR A 127 12.06 10.13 -2.18
CA THR A 127 11.41 11.38 -2.58
C THR A 127 9.92 11.21 -2.83
N ASN A 128 9.15 12.29 -2.73
CA ASN A 128 7.77 12.30 -3.20
C ASN A 128 7.70 12.42 -4.72
N ASP A 129 8.49 13.35 -5.28
CA ASP A 129 8.56 13.64 -6.71
C ASP A 129 10.03 13.65 -7.15
N LEU A 130 10.35 12.91 -8.21
CA LEU A 130 11.65 12.99 -8.85
C LEU A 130 11.68 14.18 -9.82
N THR A 131 12.21 15.31 -9.35
CA THR A 131 12.45 16.51 -10.17
C THR A 131 13.90 16.59 -10.64
N ASP A 132 14.21 17.50 -11.58
CA ASP A 132 15.60 17.73 -12.04
C ASP A 132 16.57 18.10 -10.89
N SER A 133 16.09 18.80 -9.85
CA SER A 133 16.90 19.14 -8.67
C SER A 133 17.17 17.93 -7.78
N VAL A 134 16.14 17.10 -7.53
CA VAL A 134 16.28 15.86 -6.75
C VAL A 134 17.16 14.85 -7.48
N MET A 135 17.08 14.79 -8.81
CA MET A 135 17.98 13.97 -9.62
C MET A 135 19.44 14.42 -9.47
N SER A 136 19.69 15.74 -9.46
CA SER A 136 21.04 16.28 -9.29
C SER A 136 21.59 16.01 -7.88
N GLU A 137 20.74 16.02 -6.86
CA GLU A 137 21.07 15.57 -5.50
C GLU A 137 21.43 14.08 -5.47
N ALA A 138 20.62 13.23 -6.12
CA ALA A 138 20.88 11.79 -6.19
C ALA A 138 22.23 11.47 -6.87
N GLU A 139 22.55 12.17 -7.96
CA GLU A 139 23.84 12.07 -8.66
C GLU A 139 25.00 12.51 -7.75
N ALA A 140 24.87 13.66 -7.08
CA ALA A 140 25.90 14.17 -6.16
C ALA A 140 26.16 13.23 -4.97
N MET A 141 25.14 12.50 -4.53
CA MET A 141 25.24 11.50 -3.46
C MET A 141 25.77 10.14 -3.94
N ASN A 142 25.99 9.94 -5.24
CA ASN A 142 26.24 8.62 -5.85
C ASN A 142 25.18 7.60 -5.41
N CYS A 143 23.91 7.99 -5.50
CA CYS A 143 22.78 7.13 -5.15
C CYS A 143 22.70 5.93 -6.09
N ASP A 144 22.34 4.75 -5.57
CA ASP A 144 22.17 3.53 -6.38
C ASP A 144 20.70 3.31 -6.76
N LEU A 145 19.77 3.74 -5.90
CA LEU A 145 18.33 3.58 -6.09
C LEU A 145 17.56 4.81 -5.60
N ILE A 146 16.71 5.37 -6.45
CA ILE A 146 15.72 6.38 -6.09
C ILE A 146 14.38 5.68 -5.91
N ILE A 147 13.76 5.85 -4.73
CA ILE A 147 12.36 5.51 -4.49
C ILE A 147 11.56 6.81 -4.55
N SER A 148 10.78 6.98 -5.61
CA SER A 148 9.90 8.13 -5.82
C SER A 148 8.46 7.71 -5.52
N TYR A 149 7.74 8.45 -4.68
CA TYR A 149 6.34 8.16 -4.38
C TYR A 149 5.47 8.24 -5.64
N HIS A 150 5.57 9.35 -6.38
CA HIS A 150 4.92 9.51 -7.66
C HIS A 150 5.81 8.95 -8.77
N PRO A 151 5.26 8.15 -9.70
CA PRO A 151 6.03 7.57 -10.79
C PRO A 151 6.43 8.66 -11.80
N PRO A 152 7.73 8.97 -11.98
CA PRO A 152 8.16 9.95 -12.98
C PRO A 152 7.76 9.52 -14.40
N LEU A 153 7.78 8.22 -14.67
CA LEU A 153 7.37 7.60 -15.94
C LEU A 153 5.92 7.07 -15.87
N PHE A 154 4.95 7.92 -15.53
CA PHE A 154 3.56 7.50 -15.31
C PHE A 154 2.82 7.00 -16.58
N ARG A 155 3.18 7.49 -17.78
CA ARG A 155 2.55 7.08 -19.04
C ARG A 155 3.57 6.38 -19.94
N PRO A 156 3.13 5.43 -20.79
CA PRO A 156 4.02 4.79 -21.76
C PRO A 156 4.76 5.80 -22.62
N ILE A 157 6.08 5.62 -22.73
CA ILE A 157 6.98 6.50 -23.48
C ILE A 157 7.26 5.85 -24.83
N LYS A 158 6.81 6.48 -25.92
CA LYS A 158 7.04 5.99 -27.29
C LYS A 158 8.43 6.30 -27.84
N ARG A 159 9.10 7.31 -27.29
CA ARG A 159 10.44 7.77 -27.70
C ARG A 159 11.19 8.29 -26.48
N LEU A 160 12.45 7.92 -26.32
CA LEU A 160 13.31 8.38 -25.23
C LEU A 160 14.30 9.44 -25.76
N VAL A 161 13.96 10.73 -25.60
CA VAL A 161 14.81 11.84 -26.04
C VAL A 161 14.92 12.90 -24.94
N SER A 162 16.01 13.66 -24.90
CA SER A 162 16.29 14.61 -23.81
C SER A 162 15.43 15.89 -23.80
N LYS A 163 14.54 16.08 -24.80
CA LYS A 163 13.69 17.27 -24.94
C LYS A 163 12.65 17.37 -23.82
N ASP A 164 11.99 16.25 -23.52
CA ASP A 164 11.03 16.19 -22.41
C ASP A 164 11.76 15.93 -21.09
N TRP A 165 11.30 16.57 -20.01
CA TRP A 165 12.00 16.50 -18.72
C TRP A 165 11.91 15.12 -18.07
N LYS A 166 10.79 14.40 -18.22
CA LYS A 166 10.64 13.04 -17.66
C LYS A 166 11.51 12.04 -18.40
N GLN A 167 11.55 12.16 -19.73
CA GLN A 167 12.46 11.35 -20.55
C GLN A 167 13.93 11.64 -20.22
N ARG A 168 14.29 12.91 -20.04
CA ARG A 168 15.63 13.31 -19.61
C ARG A 168 16.02 12.74 -18.25
N LEU A 169 15.10 12.71 -17.27
CA LEU A 169 15.34 12.06 -15.97
C LEU A 169 15.67 10.57 -16.13
N ALA A 170 14.92 9.84 -16.97
CA ALA A 170 15.21 8.44 -17.25
C ALA A 170 16.58 8.26 -17.92
N ILE A 171 16.92 9.09 -18.91
CA ILE A 171 18.24 9.07 -19.56
C ILE A 171 19.35 9.32 -18.55
N ARG A 172 19.19 10.32 -17.65
CA ARG A 172 20.15 10.62 -16.59
C ARG A 172 20.30 9.45 -15.63
N ALA A 173 19.21 8.86 -15.17
CA ALA A 173 19.21 7.72 -14.26
C ALA A 173 19.96 6.51 -14.86
N ILE A 174 19.67 6.16 -16.12
CA ILE A 174 20.39 5.11 -16.84
C ILE A 174 21.89 5.42 -16.93
N THR A 175 22.23 6.66 -17.29
CA THR A 175 23.63 7.09 -17.49
C THR A 175 24.42 7.07 -16.19
N ALA A 176 23.83 7.54 -15.10
CA ALA A 176 24.45 7.55 -13.77
C ALA A 176 24.49 6.14 -13.13
N GLY A 177 23.67 5.20 -13.64
CA GLY A 177 23.55 3.86 -13.10
C GLY A 177 22.65 3.80 -11.86
N ILE A 178 21.60 4.62 -11.83
CA ILE A 178 20.66 4.77 -10.72
C ILE A 178 19.34 4.09 -11.11
N ALA A 179 18.89 3.14 -10.30
CA ALA A 179 17.57 2.55 -10.44
C ALA A 179 16.47 3.51 -9.97
N VAL A 180 15.28 3.43 -10.55
CA VAL A 180 14.12 4.23 -10.12
C VAL A 180 12.94 3.31 -9.87
N PHE A 181 12.45 3.31 -8.63
CA PHE A 181 11.29 2.52 -8.20
C PHE A 181 10.17 3.44 -7.68
N SER A 182 8.92 3.03 -7.87
CA SER A 182 7.75 3.77 -7.40
C SER A 182 6.67 2.86 -6.84
N PRO A 183 6.30 2.95 -5.54
CA PRO A 183 5.21 2.14 -4.98
C PRO A 183 3.82 2.77 -5.15
N HIS A 184 3.73 4.11 -5.23
CA HIS A 184 2.52 4.90 -5.48
C HIS A 184 1.24 4.32 -4.83
N THR A 185 0.21 3.99 -5.63
CA THR A 185 -1.09 3.54 -5.10
C THR A 185 -1.04 2.20 -4.38
N ALA A 186 -0.02 1.36 -4.61
CA ALA A 186 0.18 0.15 -3.82
C ALA A 186 0.41 0.50 -2.34
N TRP A 187 1.16 1.57 -2.06
CA TRP A 187 1.43 2.00 -0.70
C TRP A 187 0.26 2.77 -0.06
N ASP A 188 -0.55 3.44 -0.88
CA ASP A 188 -1.84 3.98 -0.43
C ASP A 188 -2.78 2.87 0.05
N SER A 189 -2.75 1.71 -0.61
CA SER A 189 -3.56 0.54 -0.29
C SER A 189 -3.10 -0.20 0.96
N VAL A 190 -1.82 -0.18 1.31
CA VAL A 190 -1.26 -1.01 2.39
C VAL A 190 -1.83 -0.65 3.76
N LYS A 191 -2.09 -1.67 4.59
CA LYS A 191 -2.39 -1.49 6.01
C LYS A 191 -1.19 -0.89 6.74
N GLY A 192 -1.39 0.21 7.45
CA GLY A 192 -0.31 0.99 8.03
C GLY A 192 0.44 1.85 7.02
N GLY A 193 -0.11 2.02 5.81
CA GLY A 193 0.41 2.87 4.75
C GLY A 193 0.01 4.34 4.92
N VAL A 194 0.02 5.08 3.80
CA VAL A 194 -0.16 6.53 3.77
C VAL A 194 -1.50 6.95 4.39
N ASN A 195 -2.59 6.27 4.03
CA ASN A 195 -3.93 6.64 4.50
C ASN A 195 -4.13 6.36 6.00
N ASP A 196 -3.51 5.32 6.55
CA ASP A 196 -3.53 5.03 7.99
C ASP A 196 -2.70 6.04 8.79
N TRP A 197 -1.54 6.44 8.26
CA TRP A 197 -0.74 7.52 8.84
C TRP A 197 -1.55 8.82 8.87
N LEU A 198 -2.15 9.17 7.72
CA LEU A 198 -2.88 10.42 7.55
C LEU A 198 -4.12 10.52 8.44
N VAL A 199 -4.91 9.44 8.58
CA VAL A 199 -6.09 9.45 9.47
C VAL A 199 -5.70 9.52 10.94
N GLY A 200 -4.58 8.90 11.33
CA GLY A 200 -4.04 8.97 12.68
C GLY A 200 -3.64 10.38 13.11
N GLY A 201 -3.38 11.27 12.15
CA GLY A 201 -3.14 12.69 12.39
C GLY A 201 -4.33 13.45 13.00
N VAL A 202 -5.56 12.92 12.88
CA VAL A 202 -6.76 13.55 13.44
C VAL A 202 -7.05 13.09 14.87
N GLY A 203 -6.79 11.82 15.17
CA GLY A 203 -7.02 11.22 16.48
C GLY A 203 -7.10 9.69 16.42
N SER A 204 -7.15 9.07 17.60
CA SER A 204 -7.38 7.62 17.75
C SER A 204 -8.83 7.26 17.43
N GLY A 205 -9.02 6.06 16.90
CA GLY A 205 -10.34 5.57 16.54
C GLY A 205 -10.30 4.22 15.85
N LYS A 206 -11.49 3.67 15.61
CA LYS A 206 -11.67 2.45 14.81
C LYS A 206 -11.60 2.81 13.33
N VAL A 207 -10.58 2.27 12.66
CA VAL A 207 -10.29 2.54 11.25
C VAL A 207 -10.76 1.37 10.36
N SER A 208 -11.43 1.68 9.26
CA SER A 208 -11.79 0.74 8.19
C SER A 208 -11.39 1.27 6.80
N VAL A 209 -11.22 0.37 5.83
CA VAL A 209 -10.91 0.71 4.44
C VAL A 209 -12.17 1.22 3.72
N LEU A 210 -12.03 2.18 2.80
CA LEU A 210 -13.14 2.69 1.98
C LEU A 210 -13.33 1.89 0.68
N SER A 211 -12.25 1.68 -0.08
CA SER A 211 -12.25 0.84 -1.27
C SER A 211 -11.41 -0.40 -1.03
N GLN A 212 -12.05 -1.53 -0.76
CA GLN A 212 -11.42 -2.76 -0.30
C GLN A 212 -10.55 -3.40 -1.41
N ALA A 213 -9.27 -3.64 -1.14
CA ALA A 213 -8.42 -4.41 -2.04
C ALA A 213 -8.80 -5.90 -2.01
N LEU A 214 -8.58 -6.59 -3.12
CA LEU A 214 -8.80 -8.03 -3.26
C LEU A 214 -7.45 -8.77 -3.19
N GLY A 215 -7.50 -10.05 -2.81
CA GLY A 215 -6.30 -10.89 -2.77
C GLY A 215 -5.58 -10.98 -4.13
N SER A 216 -4.26 -11.15 -4.09
CA SER A 216 -3.40 -11.27 -5.27
C SER A 216 -3.45 -12.63 -5.97
N ALA A 217 -4.19 -13.59 -5.40
CA ALA A 217 -4.33 -14.92 -5.96
C ALA A 217 -4.81 -14.86 -7.43
N PRO A 218 -4.35 -15.80 -8.28
CA PRO A 218 -4.85 -15.93 -9.63
C PRO A 218 -6.38 -15.98 -9.66
N GLN A 219 -6.98 -15.39 -10.69
CA GLN A 219 -8.42 -15.51 -10.89
C GLN A 219 -8.77 -17.00 -11.07
N ILE A 220 -9.76 -17.47 -10.31
CA ILE A 220 -10.27 -18.84 -10.40
C ILE A 220 -11.64 -18.81 -11.07
N HIS A 221 -11.93 -19.83 -11.85
CA HIS A 221 -13.23 -20.12 -12.45
C HIS A 221 -13.72 -21.45 -11.90
N GLN A 222 -15.02 -21.51 -11.65
CA GLN A 222 -15.73 -22.72 -11.29
C GLN A 222 -16.45 -23.23 -12.53
N LEU A 223 -16.05 -24.42 -12.99
CA LEU A 223 -16.67 -25.14 -14.09
C LEU A 223 -17.60 -26.18 -13.49
N GLU A 224 -18.89 -26.09 -13.82
CA GLU A 224 -19.89 -27.07 -13.40
C GLU A 224 -20.37 -27.85 -14.60
N PHE A 225 -20.35 -29.18 -14.54
CA PHE A 225 -20.79 -30.03 -15.65
C PHE A 225 -21.25 -31.39 -15.14
N THR A 226 -21.94 -32.14 -16.00
CA THR A 226 -22.37 -33.50 -15.69
C THR A 226 -21.54 -34.56 -16.42
N ALA A 227 -21.36 -35.71 -15.77
CA ALA A 227 -20.82 -36.93 -16.37
C ALA A 227 -21.81 -38.08 -16.15
N ARG A 228 -21.94 -38.99 -17.13
CA ARG A 228 -22.96 -40.06 -17.14
C ARG A 228 -22.53 -41.29 -16.35
N SER A 229 -21.22 -41.51 -16.20
CA SER A 229 -20.67 -42.66 -15.49
C SER A 229 -19.35 -42.29 -14.82
N GLN A 230 -18.91 -43.14 -13.89
CA GLN A 230 -17.60 -43.01 -13.25
C GLN A 230 -16.46 -43.12 -14.27
N GLU A 231 -16.63 -43.93 -15.31
CA GLU A 231 -15.63 -44.13 -16.36
C GLU A 231 -15.47 -42.88 -17.24
N GLU A 232 -16.58 -42.25 -17.63
CA GLU A 232 -16.56 -40.97 -18.34
C GLU A 232 -15.90 -39.89 -17.47
N LEU A 233 -16.25 -39.82 -16.18
CA LEU A 233 -15.64 -38.90 -15.23
C LEU A 233 -14.12 -39.11 -15.13
N ASN A 234 -13.66 -40.34 -14.95
CA ASN A 234 -12.23 -40.65 -14.86
C ASN A 234 -11.47 -40.26 -16.14
N THR A 235 -12.08 -40.48 -17.30
CA THR A 235 -11.52 -40.10 -18.61
C THR A 235 -11.38 -38.59 -18.73
N ILE A 236 -12.45 -37.84 -18.42
CA ILE A 236 -12.44 -36.37 -18.44
C ILE A 236 -11.34 -35.83 -17.51
N MET A 237 -11.25 -36.35 -16.28
CA MET A 237 -10.27 -35.87 -15.31
C MET A 237 -8.83 -36.17 -15.73
N ALA A 238 -8.57 -37.33 -16.36
CA ALA A 238 -7.26 -37.67 -16.90
C ALA A 238 -6.85 -36.75 -18.06
N GLU A 239 -7.79 -36.44 -18.97
CA GLU A 239 -7.54 -35.49 -20.07
C GLU A 239 -7.25 -34.08 -19.56
N LEU A 240 -8.01 -33.61 -18.56
CA LEU A 240 -7.80 -32.32 -17.92
C LEU A 240 -6.43 -32.23 -17.25
N GLN A 241 -5.98 -33.28 -16.56
CA GLN A 241 -4.64 -33.35 -15.97
C GLN A 241 -3.51 -33.42 -17.01
N GLY A 242 -3.79 -34.03 -18.16
CA GLY A 242 -2.86 -34.13 -19.29
C GLY A 242 -2.70 -32.84 -20.10
N THR A 243 -3.57 -31.84 -19.89
CA THR A 243 -3.39 -30.52 -20.49
C THR A 243 -2.11 -29.88 -19.95
N LYS A 244 -1.24 -29.41 -20.85
CA LYS A 244 0.09 -28.84 -20.54
C LYS A 244 0.05 -27.48 -19.82
N SER A 245 -0.93 -27.27 -18.94
CA SER A 245 -1.04 -26.05 -18.15
C SER A 245 -0.21 -26.11 -16.86
N GLY A 246 0.28 -27.28 -16.43
CA GLY A 246 1.13 -27.40 -15.23
C GLY A 246 0.44 -27.01 -13.93
N VAL A 247 -0.89 -26.96 -13.94
CA VAL A 247 -1.74 -26.42 -12.87
C VAL A 247 -2.54 -27.55 -12.25
N SER A 248 -2.45 -27.68 -10.92
CA SER A 248 -3.26 -28.66 -10.19
C SER A 248 -4.73 -28.21 -10.18
N LEU A 249 -5.61 -28.98 -10.82
CA LEU A 249 -7.05 -28.73 -10.81
C LEU A 249 -7.70 -29.42 -9.61
N GLN A 250 -8.50 -28.68 -8.85
CA GLN A 250 -9.28 -29.22 -7.74
C GLN A 250 -10.70 -29.51 -8.22
N HIS A 251 -11.24 -30.67 -7.90
CA HIS A 251 -12.60 -31.04 -8.29
C HIS A 251 -13.35 -31.71 -7.14
N ASN A 252 -14.67 -31.59 -7.17
CA ASN A 252 -15.60 -32.33 -6.34
C ASN A 252 -16.66 -32.95 -7.27
N ALA A 253 -17.05 -34.19 -7.01
CA ALA A 253 -18.07 -34.87 -7.79
C ALA A 253 -19.11 -35.49 -6.86
N VAL A 254 -20.38 -35.14 -7.09
CA VAL A 254 -21.52 -35.65 -6.32
C VAL A 254 -22.36 -36.52 -7.23
N ARG A 255 -22.68 -37.74 -6.76
CA ARG A 255 -23.54 -38.65 -7.51
C ARG A 255 -24.99 -38.15 -7.48
N SER A 256 -25.61 -38.06 -8.65
CA SER A 256 -27.01 -37.67 -8.81
C SER A 256 -27.95 -38.87 -8.66
N GLU A 257 -29.20 -38.62 -8.26
CA GLU A 257 -30.25 -39.64 -8.13
C GLU A 257 -30.55 -40.36 -9.45
N SER A 258 -30.29 -39.70 -10.60
CA SER A 258 -30.44 -40.25 -11.95
C SER A 258 -29.29 -41.18 -12.39
N GLY A 259 -28.29 -41.42 -11.52
CA GLY A 259 -27.17 -42.32 -11.78
C GLY A 259 -25.91 -41.69 -12.36
N GLY A 260 -25.96 -40.40 -12.75
CA GLY A 260 -24.80 -39.61 -13.20
C GLY A 260 -24.06 -38.88 -12.07
N TYR A 261 -23.13 -38.01 -12.45
CA TYR A 261 -22.32 -37.18 -11.56
C TYR A 261 -22.49 -35.70 -11.92
N LEU A 262 -22.65 -34.87 -10.90
CA LEU A 262 -22.46 -33.42 -11.00
C LEU A 262 -21.05 -33.10 -10.52
N VAL A 263 -20.27 -32.45 -11.38
CA VAL A 263 -18.86 -32.15 -11.13
C VAL A 263 -18.69 -30.64 -11.01
N THR A 264 -17.98 -30.23 -9.96
CA THR A 264 -17.51 -28.86 -9.77
C THR A 264 -15.99 -28.86 -9.84
N LEU A 265 -15.43 -28.10 -10.76
CA LEU A 265 -13.99 -28.03 -11.04
C LEU A 265 -13.51 -26.58 -10.87
N LEU A 266 -12.52 -26.38 -9.99
CA LEU A 266 -11.86 -25.09 -9.81
C LEU A 266 -10.63 -25.00 -10.72
N CYS A 267 -10.64 -23.99 -11.59
CA CYS A 267 -9.66 -23.82 -12.65
C CYS A 267 -9.12 -22.38 -12.65
N PRO A 268 -7.80 -22.17 -12.52
CA PRO A 268 -7.21 -20.86 -12.77
C PRO A 268 -7.46 -20.36 -14.19
N ASP A 269 -7.48 -19.04 -14.37
CA ASP A 269 -7.73 -18.37 -15.65
C ASP A 269 -6.85 -18.89 -16.79
N LEU A 270 -5.56 -19.13 -16.53
CA LEU A 270 -4.61 -19.68 -17.50
C LEU A 270 -4.99 -21.08 -18.03
N ALA A 271 -5.72 -21.87 -17.24
CA ALA A 271 -6.16 -23.21 -17.59
C ALA A 271 -7.61 -23.25 -18.12
N LEU A 272 -8.32 -22.10 -18.13
CA LEU A 272 -9.73 -22.04 -18.48
C LEU A 272 -9.98 -22.52 -19.92
N THR A 273 -9.31 -21.92 -20.90
CA THR A 273 -9.54 -22.26 -22.32
C THR A 273 -9.21 -23.73 -22.64
N PRO A 274 -8.04 -24.29 -22.24
CA PRO A 274 -7.76 -25.72 -22.43
C PRO A 274 -8.78 -26.62 -21.73
N SER A 275 -9.22 -26.26 -20.52
CA SER A 275 -10.20 -27.05 -19.76
C SER A 275 -11.57 -27.08 -20.45
N VAL A 276 -12.07 -25.91 -20.87
CA VAL A 276 -13.35 -25.81 -21.59
C VAL A 276 -13.29 -26.59 -22.91
N GLN A 277 -12.20 -26.47 -23.68
CA GLN A 277 -12.02 -27.22 -24.91
C GLN A 277 -12.02 -28.74 -24.70
N THR A 278 -11.46 -29.20 -23.58
CA THR A 278 -11.48 -30.62 -23.21
C THR A 278 -12.88 -31.07 -22.87
N LEU A 279 -13.60 -30.32 -22.02
CA LEU A 279 -14.97 -30.63 -21.60
C LEU A 279 -15.94 -30.67 -22.80
N LEU A 280 -15.83 -29.74 -23.75
CA LEU A 280 -16.69 -29.70 -24.93
C LEU A 280 -16.54 -30.90 -25.88
N ARG A 281 -15.51 -31.75 -25.72
CA ARG A 281 -15.36 -33.00 -26.50
C ARG A 281 -16.24 -34.13 -25.99
N HIS A 282 -16.77 -33.99 -24.78
CA HIS A 282 -17.60 -35.00 -24.13
C HIS A 282 -19.07 -34.60 -24.20
N ALA A 283 -19.94 -35.54 -24.55
CA ALA A 283 -21.35 -35.25 -24.84
C ALA A 283 -22.09 -34.64 -23.64
N ALA A 284 -21.99 -35.23 -22.46
CA ALA A 284 -22.69 -34.73 -21.27
C ALA A 284 -22.16 -33.37 -20.77
N PRO A 285 -20.84 -33.16 -20.64
CA PRO A 285 -20.32 -31.83 -20.31
C PRO A 285 -20.67 -30.77 -21.36
N SER A 286 -20.63 -31.09 -22.66
CA SER A 286 -20.96 -30.12 -23.73
C SER A 286 -22.38 -29.55 -23.63
N GLN A 287 -23.31 -30.28 -23.02
CA GLN A 287 -24.71 -29.89 -22.86
C GLN A 287 -25.01 -29.26 -21.49
N SER A 288 -24.11 -29.38 -20.53
CA SER A 288 -24.35 -28.99 -19.13
C SER A 288 -23.32 -28.04 -18.54
N LEU A 289 -22.26 -27.71 -19.29
CA LEU A 289 -21.17 -26.85 -18.82
C LEU A 289 -21.67 -25.44 -18.48
N SER A 290 -21.50 -25.07 -17.22
CA SER A 290 -21.63 -23.71 -16.70
C SER A 290 -20.26 -23.21 -16.24
N ILE A 291 -19.95 -21.94 -16.55
CA ILE A 291 -18.70 -21.30 -16.19
C ILE A 291 -19.02 -20.11 -15.27
N LEU A 292 -18.56 -20.18 -14.04
CA LEU A 292 -18.76 -19.15 -13.02
C LEU A 292 -17.41 -18.54 -12.65
N GLN A 293 -17.28 -17.22 -12.82
CA GLN A 293 -16.09 -16.51 -12.34
C GLN A 293 -16.20 -16.30 -10.83
N THR A 294 -15.21 -16.77 -10.06
CA THR A 294 -15.23 -16.61 -8.60
C THR A 294 -14.83 -15.19 -8.21
N GLN A 295 -15.35 -14.69 -7.09
CA GLN A 295 -14.86 -13.43 -6.53
C GLN A 295 -13.57 -13.66 -5.76
N LYS A 296 -12.58 -12.80 -5.97
CA LYS A 296 -11.38 -12.81 -5.14
C LYS A 296 -11.75 -12.38 -3.72
N PRO A 297 -11.22 -13.05 -2.68
CA PRO A 297 -11.52 -12.67 -1.31
C PRO A 297 -10.98 -11.25 -1.02
N PRO A 298 -11.67 -10.45 -0.20
CA PRO A 298 -11.15 -9.16 0.24
C PRO A 298 -9.89 -9.38 1.09
N LEU A 299 -8.90 -8.49 0.94
CA LEU A 299 -7.67 -8.51 1.73
C LEU A 299 -7.80 -7.59 2.96
N PRO A 300 -8.02 -8.13 4.17
CA PRO A 300 -8.39 -7.30 5.32
C PRO A 300 -7.40 -6.17 5.60
N GLY A 301 -7.92 -4.96 5.82
CA GLY A 301 -7.12 -3.77 6.13
C GLY A 301 -6.38 -3.15 4.93
N HIS A 302 -6.48 -3.74 3.73
CA HIS A 302 -5.85 -3.22 2.53
C HIS A 302 -6.88 -2.61 1.57
N GLY A 303 -6.49 -1.56 0.86
CA GLY A 303 -7.28 -0.86 -0.14
C GLY A 303 -7.24 0.66 0.02
N GLN A 304 -7.89 1.40 -0.88
CA GLN A 304 -7.77 2.85 -0.92
C GLN A 304 -8.61 3.55 0.15
N GLY A 305 -8.03 4.62 0.72
CA GLY A 305 -8.68 5.49 1.69
C GLY A 305 -9.05 4.82 3.01
N ARG A 306 -9.38 5.63 4.02
CA ARG A 306 -9.79 5.17 5.35
C ARG A 306 -11.01 5.93 5.84
N LEU A 307 -11.87 5.24 6.58
CA LEU A 307 -12.88 5.85 7.45
C LEU A 307 -12.48 5.57 8.89
N SER A 308 -12.36 6.60 9.71
CA SER A 308 -12.15 6.49 11.15
C SER A 308 -13.39 6.93 11.89
N VAL A 309 -13.85 6.10 12.82
CA VAL A 309 -14.77 6.51 13.89
C VAL A 309 -13.90 6.84 15.10
N LEU A 310 -13.85 8.11 15.47
CA LEU A 310 -13.00 8.61 16.55
C LEU A 310 -13.48 8.08 17.90
N ASP A 311 -12.55 7.73 18.79
CA ASP A 311 -12.87 7.31 20.17
C ASP A 311 -13.50 8.47 20.95
N GLU A 312 -13.02 9.69 20.69
CA GLU A 312 -13.54 10.94 21.25
C GLU A 312 -13.83 11.92 20.11
N SER A 313 -15.06 12.45 20.09
CA SER A 313 -15.44 13.49 19.13
C SER A 313 -14.65 14.78 19.36
N ILE A 314 -14.30 15.46 18.28
CA ILE A 314 -13.52 16.71 18.32
C ILE A 314 -14.22 17.79 17.51
N THR A 315 -13.81 19.04 17.66
CA THR A 315 -14.29 20.13 16.79
C THR A 315 -13.54 20.15 15.45
N VAL A 316 -14.15 20.73 14.41
CA VAL A 316 -13.48 20.99 13.13
C VAL A 316 -12.18 21.78 13.33
N ALA A 317 -12.18 22.78 14.23
CA ALA A 317 -10.99 23.55 14.59
C ALA A 317 -9.84 22.66 15.09
N THR A 318 -10.18 21.75 16.02
CA THR A 318 -9.23 20.80 16.59
C THR A 318 -8.68 19.86 15.53
N ALA A 319 -9.53 19.33 14.66
CA ALA A 319 -9.13 18.46 13.56
C ALA A 319 -8.13 19.17 12.63
N ILE A 320 -8.40 20.42 12.25
CA ILE A 320 -7.51 21.24 11.40
C ILE A 320 -6.16 21.48 12.09
N GLN A 321 -6.16 21.86 13.37
CA GLN A 321 -4.93 22.11 14.12
C GLN A 321 -4.07 20.84 14.26
N ARG A 322 -4.70 19.71 14.57
CA ARG A 322 -4.02 18.41 14.62
C ARG A 322 -3.43 18.04 13.27
N MET A 323 -4.19 18.20 12.18
CA MET A 323 -3.69 17.93 10.82
C MET A 323 -2.56 18.85 10.39
N LYS A 324 -2.64 20.16 10.67
CA LYS A 324 -1.53 21.10 10.42
C LYS A 324 -0.26 20.67 11.14
N SER A 325 -0.39 20.31 12.42
CA SER A 325 0.72 19.85 13.25
C SER A 325 1.30 18.53 12.72
N HIS A 326 0.42 17.57 12.38
CA HIS A 326 0.80 16.26 11.88
C HIS A 326 1.51 16.31 10.52
N LEU A 327 1.05 17.20 9.63
CA LEU A 327 1.62 17.40 8.30
C LEU A 327 2.78 18.40 8.28
N GLY A 328 3.01 19.14 9.36
CA GLY A 328 3.98 20.24 9.40
C GLY A 328 3.61 21.40 8.47
N LEU A 329 2.32 21.70 8.32
CA LEU A 329 1.79 22.72 7.40
C LEU A 329 1.23 23.93 8.13
N ASN A 330 1.56 25.13 7.64
CA ASN A 330 1.01 26.38 8.17
C ASN A 330 -0.46 26.60 7.77
N HIS A 331 -0.85 26.08 6.61
CA HIS A 331 -2.16 26.32 6.00
C HIS A 331 -2.76 25.04 5.43
N LEU A 332 -4.07 24.88 5.62
CA LEU A 332 -4.93 23.88 4.98
C LEU A 332 -6.09 24.63 4.33
N ARG A 333 -6.61 24.13 3.21
CA ARG A 333 -7.86 24.66 2.65
C ARG A 333 -9.02 23.96 3.33
N LEU A 334 -9.96 24.73 3.86
CA LEU A 334 -11.17 24.22 4.50
C LEU A 334 -12.38 24.59 3.64
N ALA A 335 -13.19 23.58 3.30
CA ALA A 335 -14.56 23.77 2.87
C ALA A 335 -15.48 23.35 4.02
N LEU A 336 -16.08 24.33 4.68
CA LEU A 336 -17.26 24.08 5.49
C LEU A 336 -18.45 24.00 4.55
N GLY A 337 -19.59 23.61 5.06
CA GLY A 337 -20.79 24.11 4.39
C GLY A 337 -21.94 24.24 5.29
N THR A 338 -23.12 24.11 4.70
CA THR A 338 -24.30 24.83 5.13
C THR A 338 -24.56 24.58 6.62
N GLN A 339 -24.49 25.66 7.41
CA GLN A 339 -24.69 25.68 8.86
C GLN A 339 -23.60 25.00 9.71
N ARG A 340 -22.46 24.63 9.14
CA ARG A 340 -21.27 24.17 9.87
C ARG A 340 -20.31 25.32 10.12
N ASN A 341 -19.58 25.23 11.23
CA ASN A 341 -18.56 26.17 11.65
C ASN A 341 -17.38 25.42 12.29
N LEU A 342 -16.38 26.16 12.76
CA LEU A 342 -15.18 25.57 13.37
C LEU A 342 -15.45 24.81 14.67
N GLU A 343 -16.54 25.10 15.36
CA GLU A 343 -16.97 24.42 16.60
C GLU A 343 -17.87 23.20 16.34
N SER A 344 -18.19 22.92 15.07
CA SER A 344 -18.99 21.76 14.72
C SER A 344 -18.25 20.46 15.10
N THR A 345 -19.00 19.53 15.69
CA THR A 345 -18.49 18.23 16.13
C THR A 345 -18.17 17.30 14.95
N VAL A 346 -17.05 16.60 15.06
CA VAL A 346 -16.54 15.58 14.14
C VAL A 346 -16.35 14.30 14.95
N SER A 347 -17.09 13.25 14.58
CA SER A 347 -16.96 11.90 15.15
C SER A 347 -16.45 10.91 14.12
N THR A 348 -16.65 11.20 12.83
CA THR A 348 -16.25 10.34 11.71
C THR A 348 -15.40 11.11 10.69
N VAL A 349 -14.30 10.49 10.27
CA VAL A 349 -13.33 11.10 9.35
C VAL A 349 -13.05 10.15 8.20
N ALA A 350 -13.38 10.56 6.98
CA ALA A 350 -12.97 9.89 5.76
C ALA A 350 -11.72 10.53 5.17
N VAL A 351 -10.73 9.74 4.78
CA VAL A 351 -9.50 10.25 4.20
C VAL A 351 -9.10 9.45 2.96
N CYS A 352 -8.54 10.14 1.98
CA CYS A 352 -7.84 9.52 0.87
C CYS A 352 -6.74 10.48 0.41
N ALA A 353 -5.49 10.07 0.56
CA ALA A 353 -4.32 10.82 0.13
C ALA A 353 -4.33 11.05 -1.39
N GLY A 354 -3.65 12.10 -1.86
CA GLY A 354 -3.64 12.46 -3.28
C GLY A 354 -5.03 12.88 -3.79
N SER A 355 -5.41 12.42 -4.99
CA SER A 355 -6.67 12.78 -5.66
C SER A 355 -7.80 11.80 -5.30
N GLY A 356 -8.27 11.85 -4.05
CA GLY A 356 -9.20 10.88 -3.47
C GLY A 356 -10.69 11.03 -3.82
N GLY A 357 -11.04 11.89 -4.77
CA GLY A 357 -12.44 12.26 -5.04
C GLY A 357 -13.36 11.07 -5.40
N SER A 358 -12.85 10.06 -6.12
CA SER A 358 -13.62 8.86 -6.45
C SER A 358 -13.81 7.94 -5.23
N VAL A 359 -12.77 7.78 -4.42
CA VAL A 359 -12.77 6.92 -3.21
C VAL A 359 -13.69 7.49 -2.14
N LEU A 360 -13.73 8.82 -2.00
CA LEU A 360 -14.57 9.50 -1.01
C LEU A 360 -16.02 9.68 -1.47
N ASN A 361 -16.33 9.42 -2.74
CA ASN A 361 -17.66 9.64 -3.29
C ASN A 361 -18.70 8.72 -2.65
N GLY A 362 -19.81 9.29 -2.16
CA GLY A 362 -20.89 8.55 -1.50
C GLY A 362 -20.60 8.12 -0.07
N VAL A 363 -19.37 8.29 0.44
CA VAL A 363 -19.01 8.02 1.84
C VAL A 363 -19.75 9.00 2.75
N LYS A 364 -20.28 8.53 3.88
CA LYS A 364 -20.90 9.37 4.93
C LYS A 364 -19.88 9.57 6.06
N ALA A 365 -19.36 10.78 6.20
CA ALA A 365 -18.47 11.18 7.29
C ALA A 365 -18.71 12.65 7.65
N ASP A 366 -18.34 13.05 8.86
CA ASP A 366 -18.41 14.45 9.32
C ASP A 366 -17.24 15.29 8.75
N LEU A 367 -16.10 14.65 8.49
CA LEU A 367 -14.91 15.28 7.93
C LEU A 367 -14.31 14.43 6.80
N TYR A 368 -13.93 15.08 5.70
CA TYR A 368 -13.24 14.48 4.58
C TYR A 368 -11.87 15.15 4.41
N ILE A 369 -10.82 14.36 4.23
CA ILE A 369 -9.45 14.86 4.07
C ILE A 369 -8.86 14.30 2.77
N THR A 370 -8.38 15.16 1.88
CA THR A 370 -7.73 14.74 0.63
C THR A 370 -6.73 15.77 0.09
N GLY A 371 -5.89 15.37 -0.86
CA GLY A 371 -4.82 16.20 -1.43
C GLY A 371 -5.26 17.04 -2.63
N GLU A 372 -6.08 16.49 -3.51
CA GLU A 372 -6.55 17.14 -4.74
C GLU A 372 -8.01 16.79 -5.06
N THR A 373 -8.71 17.69 -5.74
CA THR A 373 -10.08 17.50 -6.23
C THR A 373 -10.18 17.88 -7.71
N ASN A 374 -9.27 17.33 -8.54
CA ASN A 374 -9.07 17.84 -9.90
C ASN A 374 -9.87 17.12 -11.02
N ASN A 375 -10.64 16.08 -10.71
CA ASN A 375 -11.55 15.48 -11.67
C ASN A 375 -13.00 15.80 -11.31
N VAL A 376 -13.73 16.27 -12.31
CA VAL A 376 -15.11 16.74 -12.26
C VAL A 376 -16.05 15.58 -11.89
N GLY A 377 -16.12 15.26 -10.60
CA GLY A 377 -17.03 14.27 -10.03
C GLY A 377 -18.08 14.91 -9.13
N PRO A 378 -19.03 14.09 -8.61
CA PRO A 378 -20.06 14.55 -7.69
C PRO A 378 -19.49 15.23 -6.47
N LEU A 379 -18.31 14.87 -5.94
CA LEU A 379 -17.75 15.51 -4.74
C LEU A 379 -17.40 17.00 -4.95
N LEU A 380 -16.87 17.37 -6.13
CA LEU A 380 -16.56 18.75 -6.47
C LEU A 380 -17.82 19.49 -6.93
N THR A 381 -18.74 18.83 -7.64
CA THR A 381 -20.06 19.41 -7.96
C THR A 381 -20.90 19.61 -6.71
N TRP A 382 -20.77 18.73 -5.72
CA TRP A 382 -21.40 18.78 -4.40
C TRP A 382 -20.73 19.88 -3.57
N ALA A 383 -19.40 19.92 -3.46
CA ALA A 383 -18.68 21.02 -2.81
C ALA A 383 -18.90 22.39 -3.49
N LYS A 384 -19.01 22.47 -4.83
CA LYS A 384 -19.31 23.71 -5.57
C LYS A 384 -20.77 24.15 -5.40
N LYS A 385 -21.73 23.22 -5.43
CA LYS A 385 -23.15 23.49 -5.22
C LYS A 385 -23.47 23.81 -3.75
N TRP A 386 -22.62 23.36 -2.83
CA TRP A 386 -22.75 23.54 -1.38
C TRP A 386 -21.95 24.74 -0.83
N ALA A 387 -20.76 25.04 -1.39
CA ALA A 387 -19.90 26.17 -0.97
C ALA A 387 -20.00 27.41 -1.87
N GLY A 388 -20.70 27.35 -3.02
CA GLY A 388 -20.94 28.52 -3.89
C GLY A 388 -19.71 29.06 -4.64
N VAL A 389 -18.63 28.28 -4.78
CA VAL A 389 -17.36 28.74 -5.41
C VAL A 389 -17.20 28.17 -6.82
N LYS A 390 -16.81 29.02 -7.80
CA LYS A 390 -16.75 28.68 -9.24
C LYS A 390 -15.51 27.88 -9.67
N THR A 391 -14.39 27.91 -8.94
CA THR A 391 -13.17 27.16 -9.27
C THR A 391 -12.45 26.66 -8.01
N PHE A 392 -11.93 25.44 -8.07
CA PHE A 392 -11.06 24.85 -7.05
C PHE A 392 -9.69 24.59 -7.70
N ASP A 393 -8.62 24.99 -7.01
CA ASP A 393 -7.23 24.87 -7.46
C ASP A 393 -6.47 23.84 -6.61
N LYS A 394 -5.29 23.39 -7.08
CA LYS A 394 -4.54 22.18 -6.69
C LYS A 394 -3.83 22.25 -5.31
N ARG A 395 -4.55 22.16 -4.19
CA ARG A 395 -3.92 22.00 -2.84
C ARG A 395 -4.77 21.13 -1.92
N GLN A 396 -4.15 20.59 -0.86
CA GLN A 396 -4.79 19.76 0.17
C GLN A 396 -6.06 20.42 0.74
N ILE A 397 -7.16 19.67 0.73
CA ILE A 397 -8.50 20.13 1.10
C ILE A 397 -9.01 19.26 2.25
N VAL A 398 -9.48 19.94 3.29
CA VAL A 398 -10.31 19.40 4.34
C VAL A 398 -11.74 19.87 4.06
N MET A 399 -12.71 18.96 3.98
CA MET A 399 -14.13 19.30 3.86
C MET A 399 -14.86 18.83 5.11
N ALA A 400 -15.56 19.72 5.82
CA ALA A 400 -16.41 19.35 6.95
C ALA A 400 -17.88 19.38 6.54
N ARG A 401 -18.61 18.30 6.82
CA ARG A 401 -20.00 18.05 6.40
C ARG A 401 -21.01 18.23 7.54
#